data_AF-A0A838QJF9-F1
#
_entry.id   AF-A0A838QJF9-F1
#
_cell.length_a   1.000
_cell.length_b   1.000
_cell.length_c   1.000
_cell.angle_alpha   90.00
_cell.angle_beta   90.00
_cell.angle_gamma   90.00
#
_symmetry.space_group_name_H-M   'P 1'
#
loop_
_entity.id
_entity.type
_entity.pdbx_description
1 polymer ?
#
loop_
_entity_poly.entity_id
_entity_poly.type
_entity_poly.pdbx_seq_one_letter_code
_entity_poly.pdbx_strand_id
1 'polypeptide(L)'
;VWHFYEGAALDLWMASPDWEQVSRHRLGPLDGEQRPAWTVPAGCWQAARSTGPYSLVGCTVGPGFDFLDFALAAEQPDAAAALGTRHPELTGLL
;
A
#
# COMPACT_ATOMS: atom_id res chain seq x y z
N VAL A 1 -8.95 4.45 -2.46
CA VAL A 1 -8.22 5.56 -3.11
C VAL A 1 -7.41 6.31 -2.08
N TRP A 2 -6.10 6.42 -2.31
CA TRP A 2 -5.18 7.23 -1.53
C TRP A 2 -5.05 8.61 -2.19
N HIS A 3 -5.06 9.66 -1.39
CA HIS A 3 -4.92 11.06 -1.83
C HIS A 3 -3.80 11.71 -1.01
N PHE A 4 -2.79 12.25 -1.67
CA PHE A 4 -1.75 13.03 -1.05
C PHE A 4 -2.26 14.41 -0.64
N TYR A 5 -1.98 14.84 0.59
CA TYR A 5 -2.32 16.18 1.09
C TYR A 5 -1.08 17.04 1.32
N GLU A 6 -0.11 16.57 2.12
CA GLU A 6 1.13 17.32 2.41
C GLU A 6 2.25 16.42 2.96
N GLY A 7 3.44 17.01 3.17
CA GLY A 7 4.62 16.34 3.69
C GLY A 7 5.53 15.77 2.60
N ALA A 8 6.35 14.80 2.98
CA ALA A 8 7.19 14.06 2.03
C ALA A 8 6.31 13.13 1.16
N ALA A 9 6.82 12.73 0.00
CA ALA A 9 6.14 11.74 -0.82
C ALA A 9 5.91 10.43 -0.05
N LEU A 10 4.90 9.67 -0.46
CA LEU A 10 4.56 8.37 0.10
C LEU A 10 4.85 7.29 -0.94
N ASP A 11 5.69 6.32 -0.60
CA ASP A 11 5.78 5.08 -1.36
C ASP A 11 4.61 4.17 -0.95
N LEU A 12 3.78 3.82 -1.93
CA LEU A 12 2.65 2.89 -1.80
C LEU A 12 2.97 1.61 -2.56
N TRP A 13 3.11 0.51 -1.84
CA TRP A 13 3.21 -0.83 -2.42
C TRP A 13 1.83 -1.45 -2.55
N MET A 14 1.65 -2.20 -3.62
CA MET A 14 0.46 -3.01 -3.86
C MET A 14 0.90 -4.41 -4.29
N ALA A 15 0.21 -5.42 -3.79
CA ALA A 15 0.41 -6.79 -4.26
C ALA A 15 -0.91 -7.44 -4.67
N SER A 16 -0.87 -8.32 -5.66
CA SER A 16 -1.97 -9.25 -5.92
C SER A 16 -2.21 -10.15 -4.70
N PRO A 17 -3.42 -10.70 -4.50
CA PRO A 17 -3.74 -11.53 -3.34
C PRO A 17 -2.80 -12.74 -3.14
N ASP A 18 -2.30 -13.27 -4.26
CA ASP A 18 -1.36 -14.40 -4.34
C ASP A 18 0.12 -13.99 -4.25
N TRP A 19 0.43 -12.70 -4.12
CA TRP A 19 1.79 -12.18 -4.08
C TRP A 19 2.63 -12.46 -5.35
N GLU A 20 2.01 -12.71 -6.51
CA GLU A 20 2.73 -12.87 -7.78
C GLU A 20 3.13 -11.54 -8.41
N GLN A 21 2.32 -10.50 -8.23
CA GLN A 21 2.56 -9.18 -8.79
C GLN A 21 2.69 -8.18 -7.65
N VAL A 22 3.80 -7.45 -7.64
CA VAL A 22 4.01 -6.33 -6.74
C VAL A 22 4.42 -5.10 -7.53
N SER A 23 3.80 -3.97 -7.20
CA SER A 23 4.16 -2.66 -7.74
C SER A 23 4.38 -1.66 -6.63
N ARG A 24 5.20 -0.65 -6.91
CA ARG A 24 5.40 0.52 -6.06
C ARG A 24 5.00 1.77 -6.82
N HIS A 25 4.18 2.61 -6.19
CA HIS A 25 3.73 3.88 -6.72
C HIS A 25 4.13 5.00 -5.76
N ARG A 26 4.55 6.14 -6.31
CA ARG A 26 4.86 7.32 -5.50
C ARG A 26 3.70 8.30 -5.51
N LEU A 27 3.24 8.65 -4.31
CA LEU A 27 2.22 9.66 -4.10
C LEU A 27 2.84 10.96 -3.60
N GLY A 28 2.51 12.05 -4.28
CA GLY A 28 3.03 13.39 -4.00
C GLY A 28 2.40 14.42 -4.93
N PRO A 29 2.83 15.69 -4.87
CA PRO A 29 2.41 16.69 -5.86
C PRO A 29 2.65 16.20 -7.28
N LEU A 30 1.71 16.45 -8.19
CA LEU A 30 1.81 15.95 -9.56
C LEU A 30 3.12 16.40 -10.22
N ASP A 31 3.92 15.42 -10.66
CA ASP A 31 5.10 15.64 -11.50
C ASP A 31 5.26 14.46 -12.49
N GLY A 32 6.42 14.34 -13.14
CA GLY A 32 6.70 13.28 -14.10
C GLY A 32 6.87 11.87 -13.50
N GLU A 33 7.08 11.76 -12.19
CA GLU A 33 7.46 10.53 -11.49
C GLU A 33 6.44 10.14 -10.39
N GLN A 34 5.61 11.07 -9.92
CA GLN A 34 4.63 10.85 -8.86
C GLN A 34 3.26 11.47 -9.18
N ARG A 35 2.22 10.97 -8.50
CA ARG A 35 0.84 11.44 -8.70
C ARG A 35 0.16 11.72 -7.37
N PRO A 36 -0.78 12.67 -7.30
CA PRO A 36 -1.42 13.04 -6.05
C PRO A 36 -2.46 12.01 -5.57
N ALA A 37 -2.87 11.08 -6.42
CA ALA A 37 -3.84 10.06 -6.04
C ALA A 37 -3.54 8.72 -6.71
N TRP A 38 -3.88 7.64 -6.01
CA TRP A 38 -3.78 6.28 -6.53
C TRP A 38 -4.88 5.38 -5.96
N THR A 39 -5.43 4.50 -6.79
CA THR A 39 -6.45 3.54 -6.37
C THR A 39 -5.81 2.16 -6.23
N VAL A 40 -5.87 1.60 -5.02
CA VAL A 40 -5.62 0.18 -4.80
C VAL A 40 -6.90 -0.58 -5.19
N PRO A 41 -6.85 -1.53 -6.15
CA PRO A 41 -7.98 -2.37 -6.49
C PRO A 41 -8.42 -3.24 -5.31
N ALA A 42 -9.70 -3.65 -5.31
CA ALA A 42 -10.22 -4.56 -4.29
C ALA A 42 -9.46 -5.90 -4.28
N GLY A 43 -9.26 -6.46 -3.09
CA GLY A 43 -8.54 -7.73 -2.89
C GLY A 43 -7.01 -7.63 -2.94
N CYS A 44 -6.43 -6.51 -3.36
CA CYS A 44 -4.99 -6.32 -3.32
C CYS A 44 -4.49 -6.03 -1.90
N TRP A 45 -3.34 -6.61 -1.55
CA TRP A 45 -2.56 -6.17 -0.40
C TRP A 45 -1.98 -4.79 -0.65
N GLN A 46 -1.80 -4.01 0.41
CA GLN A 46 -1.20 -2.68 0.32
C GLN A 46 -0.34 -2.36 1.55
N ALA A 47 0.75 -1.64 1.35
CA ALA A 47 1.61 -1.12 2.41
C ALA A 47 2.12 0.25 2.01
N ALA A 48 2.40 1.13 2.98
CA ALA A 48 2.83 2.48 2.69
C ALA A 48 3.96 2.94 3.61
N ARG A 49 4.85 3.78 3.09
CA ARG A 49 5.96 4.38 3.86
C ARG A 49 6.23 5.79 3.37
N SER A 50 6.37 6.73 4.32
CA SER A 50 6.83 8.08 3.99
C SER A 50 8.29 8.04 3.52
N THR A 51 8.63 8.85 2.51
CA THR A 51 10.02 9.04 2.06
C THR A 51 10.77 10.07 2.91
N GLY A 52 10.15 10.58 3.96
CA GLY A 52 10.72 11.57 4.86
C GLY A 52 10.13 11.46 6.26
N PRO A 53 10.09 12.55 7.03
CA PRO A 53 9.61 12.52 8.40
C PRO A 53 8.13 12.15 8.52
N TYR A 54 7.29 12.60 7.58
CA TYR A 54 5.86 12.29 7.54
C TYR A 54 5.27 12.51 6.14
N SER A 55 4.12 11.89 5.90
CA SER A 55 3.25 12.13 4.74
C SER A 55 1.80 12.16 5.22
N LEU A 56 1.08 13.25 4.98
CA LEU A 56 -0.35 13.34 5.27
C LEU A 56 -1.14 12.93 4.02
N VAL A 57 -2.06 11.99 4.20
CA VAL A 57 -2.91 11.46 3.13
C VAL A 57 -4.34 11.25 3.58
N GLY A 58 -5.26 11.23 2.63
CA GLY A 58 -6.64 10.79 2.81
C GLY A 58 -6.91 9.47 2.11
N CYS A 59 -7.54 8.54 2.81
CA CYS A 59 -7.94 7.24 2.25
C CYS A 59 -9.46 7.17 2.15
N THR A 60 -9.97 7.10 0.93
CA THR A 60 -11.40 6.86 0.66
C THR A 60 -11.58 5.41 0.24
N VAL A 61 -12.41 4.66 0.96
CA VAL A 61 -12.72 3.26 0.65
C VAL A 61 -14.12 3.19 0.05
N GLY A 62 -14.25 2.44 -1.04
CA GLY A 62 -15.51 2.23 -1.76
C GLY A 62 -15.60 0.79 -2.24
N PRO A 63 -16.60 -0.01 -1.82
CA PRO A 63 -17.67 0.28 -0.84
C PRO A 63 -17.19 0.72 0.55
N GLY A 64 -18.12 1.15 1.42
CA GLY A 64 -17.76 1.66 2.76
C GLY A 64 -16.92 0.67 3.56
N PHE A 65 -15.98 1.17 4.35
CA PHE A 65 -15.09 0.35 5.17
C PHE A 65 -15.87 -0.37 6.29
N ASP A 66 -15.59 -1.66 6.46
CA ASP A 66 -16.01 -2.49 7.59
C ASP A 66 -14.81 -3.31 8.09
N PHE A 67 -14.72 -3.52 9.40
CA PHE A 67 -13.66 -4.34 10.00
C PHE A 67 -13.76 -5.81 9.61
N LEU A 68 -14.96 -6.30 9.27
CA LEU A 68 -15.15 -7.67 8.77
C LEU A 68 -14.39 -7.94 7.47
N ASP A 69 -14.10 -6.88 6.70
CA ASP A 69 -13.38 -6.96 5.43
C ASP A 69 -11.89 -6.58 5.56
N PHE A 70 -11.43 -6.27 6.78
CA PHE A 70 -10.05 -5.87 7.06
C PHE A 70 -9.18 -7.06 7.46
N ALA A 71 -8.00 -7.16 6.87
CA ALA A 71 -7.01 -8.17 7.19
C ALA A 71 -5.59 -7.59 7.20
N LEU A 72 -4.79 -8.02 8.15
CA LEU A 72 -3.35 -7.76 8.20
C LEU A 72 -2.59 -9.00 7.77
N ALA A 73 -1.70 -8.86 6.78
CA ALA A 73 -0.87 -9.97 6.29
C ALA A 73 0.00 -10.57 7.40
N ALA A 74 0.47 -9.75 8.35
CA ALA A 74 1.25 -10.20 9.50
C ALA A 74 0.48 -11.13 10.44
N GLU A 75 -0.86 -11.05 10.45
CA GLU A 75 -1.75 -11.89 11.26
C GLU A 75 -2.17 -13.17 10.51
N GLN A 76 -1.78 -13.32 9.24
CA GLN A 76 -2.08 -14.47 8.40
C GLN A 76 -0.78 -15.22 8.06
N PRO A 77 -0.48 -16.35 8.73
CA PRO A 77 0.77 -17.07 8.57
C PRO A 77 1.09 -17.41 7.10
N ASP A 78 0.08 -17.81 6.33
CA ASP A 78 0.25 -18.15 4.91
C ASP A 78 0.59 -16.93 4.06
N ALA A 79 -0.03 -15.77 4.33
CA ALA A 79 0.26 -14.53 3.62
C ALA A 79 1.65 -13.99 3.97
N ALA A 80 2.03 -14.00 5.25
CA ALA A 80 3.36 -13.59 5.70
C ALA A 80 4.46 -14.49 5.11
N ALA A 81 4.25 -15.81 5.10
CA ALA A 81 5.19 -16.76 4.49
C ALA A 81 5.30 -16.60 2.97
N ALA A 82 4.17 -16.35 2.29
CA ALA A 82 4.14 -16.08 0.85
C ALA A 82 4.93 -14.80 0.50
N LEU A 83 4.72 -13.72 1.26
CA LEU A 83 5.48 -12.48 1.09
C LEU A 83 6.98 -12.73 1.33
N GLY A 84 7.35 -13.36 2.44
CA GLY A 84 8.76 -13.62 2.77
C GLY A 84 9.48 -14.50 1.74
N THR A 85 8.74 -15.38 1.04
CA THR A 85 9.29 -16.25 0.00
C THR A 85 9.42 -15.54 -1.35
N ARG A 86 8.38 -14.80 -1.77
CA ARG A 86 8.30 -14.20 -3.12
C ARG A 86 8.92 -12.81 -3.19
N HIS A 87 8.83 -12.04 -2.11
CA HIS A 87 9.26 -10.64 -2.00
C HIS A 87 9.96 -10.38 -0.67
N PRO A 88 11.09 -11.06 -0.38
CA PRO A 88 11.81 -10.93 0.88
C PRO A 88 12.22 -9.48 1.19
N GLU A 89 12.48 -8.67 0.16
CA GLU A 89 12.81 -7.24 0.26
C GLU A 89 11.71 -6.39 0.90
N LEU A 90 10.48 -6.89 0.91
CA LEU A 90 9.30 -6.20 1.45
C LEU A 90 8.89 -6.71 2.83
N THR A 91 9.56 -7.73 3.38
CA THR A 91 9.21 -8.30 4.70
C THR A 91 9.24 -7.25 5.81
N GLY A 92 10.08 -6.22 5.70
CA GLY A 92 10.09 -5.09 6.65
C GLY A 92 8.89 -4.12 6.55
N LEU A 93 7.88 -4.45 5.74
CA LEU A 93 6.59 -3.76 5.68
C LEU A 93 5.48 -4.51 6.43
N LEU A 94 5.73 -5.75 6.89
CA LEU A 94 4.90 -6.43 7.89
C LEU A 94 5.16 -5.84 9.27
#